data_AF-A0A952W943-F1
#
_entry.id   AF-A0A952W943-F1
#
_cell.length_a   1.000
_cell.length_b   1.000
_cell.length_c   1.000
_cell.angle_alpha   90.00
_cell.angle_beta   90.00
_cell.angle_gamma   90.00
#
_symmetry.space_group_name_H-M   'P 1'
#
loop_
_entity.id
_entity.type
_entity.pdbx_description
1 polymer ?
#
loop_
_entity_poly.entity_id
_entity_poly.type
_entity_poly.pdbx_seq_one_letter_code
_entity_poly.pdbx_strand_id
1 'polypeptide(L)'
;MSSSPRPPQQPDPGKPRSQAPIRSRTPIARASKTPAAPASPAPPESSTRPRRDPALRPKRVRSGVKLSQPFDQIETSWLAGRWLTALRASVPESIFTEGREYAELGQMRSIEIDPGAASAFIQGRLDVAYRTSIAVPVFPEELWSKAADAMADQAVFAAKVLSGDLPESIDELLLPLGVRLLPTIPQELTMTCSCREPKSPEGWCKHLACLGIILAQKLATEPLLVLTLRGMPGDELLDRVRQRRAIAGSVGAVPVHASHLPGVTDLTAEPLEAHLELFWQRPASLHELDLPVAPPRISHPLLRRLGPSPFTESKFPLVGLLATCYEVISQATILAASGEMLEPAPRAPDDDDEDNNA
;
A
#
# COMPACT_ATOMS: atom_id res chain seq x y z
N MET A 1 8.13 72.48 25.19
CA MET A 1 9.57 72.37 25.50
C MET A 1 9.98 70.94 25.19
N SER A 2 10.85 70.81 24.19
CA SER A 2 11.81 69.73 23.86
C SER A 2 11.37 68.26 23.87
N SER A 3 11.87 67.36 23.02
CA SER A 3 12.53 67.35 21.69
C SER A 3 12.83 65.87 21.43
N SER A 4 12.71 65.45 20.17
CA SER A 4 13.04 64.11 19.63
C SER A 4 14.57 63.84 19.68
N PRO A 5 15.10 62.62 19.35
CA PRO A 5 15.20 62.25 17.93
C PRO A 5 15.12 60.76 17.54
N ARG A 6 14.97 60.61 16.23
CA ARG A 6 14.76 59.49 15.31
C ARG A 6 16.08 58.83 14.83
N PRO A 7 16.12 57.54 14.44
CA PRO A 7 17.28 56.94 13.75
C PRO A 7 17.13 56.92 12.20
N PRO A 8 18.24 56.71 11.45
CA PRO A 8 18.43 57.22 10.09
C PRO A 8 18.14 56.23 8.92
N GLN A 9 18.05 56.83 7.73
CA GLN A 9 17.70 56.30 6.40
C GLN A 9 18.83 55.54 5.68
N GLN A 10 18.46 54.61 4.79
CA GLN A 10 19.30 53.95 3.78
C GLN A 10 19.57 54.85 2.55
N PRO A 11 20.69 54.67 1.82
CA PRO A 11 20.90 55.31 0.51
C PRO A 11 20.75 54.36 -0.70
N ASP A 12 20.27 54.98 -1.79
CA ASP A 12 19.94 54.47 -3.15
C ASP A 12 21.17 54.22 -4.08
N PRO A 13 20.98 53.64 -5.29
CA PRO A 13 22.04 53.06 -6.13
C PRO A 13 22.66 54.05 -7.14
N GLY A 14 23.96 53.87 -7.43
CA GLY A 14 24.75 54.66 -8.38
C GLY A 14 24.80 54.08 -9.80
N LYS A 15 24.67 54.97 -10.80
CA LYS A 15 24.81 54.77 -12.26
C LYS A 15 26.27 54.88 -12.75
N PRO A 16 26.58 54.44 -14.00
CA PRO A 16 27.94 54.14 -14.46
C PRO A 16 28.67 55.33 -15.13
N ARG A 17 30.00 55.23 -15.21
CA ARG A 17 30.90 56.15 -15.94
C ARG A 17 31.49 55.46 -17.19
N SER A 18 31.60 56.26 -18.26
CA SER A 18 32.14 55.92 -19.57
C SER A 18 33.67 55.98 -19.63
N GLN A 19 34.26 55.31 -20.64
CA GLN A 19 35.36 55.82 -21.49
C GLN A 19 35.65 54.87 -22.67
N ALA A 20 35.81 55.43 -23.86
CA ALA A 20 36.44 54.86 -25.07
C ALA A 20 37.90 55.39 -25.17
N PRO A 21 38.74 55.20 -26.23
CA PRO A 21 38.57 54.50 -27.53
C PRO A 21 39.83 53.69 -27.99
N ILE A 22 39.85 53.18 -29.24
CA ILE A 22 40.91 53.36 -30.29
C ILE A 22 40.76 52.33 -31.42
N ARG A 23 40.83 52.81 -32.66
CA ARG A 23 40.84 52.08 -33.94
C ARG A 23 42.27 51.73 -34.38
N SER A 24 42.44 50.59 -35.05
CA SER A 24 43.38 50.46 -36.19
C SER A 24 42.94 49.32 -37.13
N ARG A 25 43.27 49.47 -38.42
CA ARG A 25 42.64 48.83 -39.59
C ARG A 25 43.51 47.71 -40.20
N THR A 26 42.83 46.67 -40.71
CA THR A 26 43.15 45.80 -41.90
C THR A 26 44.37 44.85 -41.88
N PRO A 27 44.45 43.80 -42.75
CA PRO A 27 43.46 43.27 -43.71
C PRO A 27 43.22 41.74 -43.65
N ILE A 28 42.23 41.33 -44.46
CA ILE A 28 41.77 39.97 -44.76
C ILE A 28 42.86 39.15 -45.48
N ALA A 29 43.10 37.91 -45.02
CA ALA A 29 43.70 36.85 -45.82
C ALA A 29 42.96 35.52 -45.56
N ARG A 30 42.43 34.97 -46.65
CA ARG A 30 41.65 33.74 -46.74
C ARG A 30 42.62 32.56 -46.81
N ALA A 31 42.57 31.62 -45.87
CA ALA A 31 43.21 30.32 -46.00
C ALA A 31 42.39 29.25 -45.26
N SER A 32 41.71 28.43 -46.04
CA SER A 32 40.98 27.24 -45.62
C SER A 32 41.95 26.20 -45.10
N LYS A 33 41.91 25.89 -43.80
CA LYS A 33 42.45 24.64 -43.23
C LYS A 33 41.54 24.17 -42.11
N THR A 34 40.84 23.08 -42.36
CA THR A 34 40.11 22.30 -41.37
C THR A 34 41.10 21.77 -40.32
N PRO A 35 40.96 22.09 -39.01
CA PRO A 35 41.65 21.35 -37.97
C PRO A 35 40.83 20.11 -37.61
N ALA A 36 41.51 18.97 -37.53
CA ALA A 36 40.95 17.69 -37.10
C ALA A 36 40.25 17.79 -35.74
N ALA A 37 39.19 17.00 -35.58
CA ALA A 37 38.45 16.84 -34.34
C ALA A 37 39.39 16.45 -33.17
N PRO A 38 39.22 17.03 -31.96
CA PRO A 38 39.94 16.56 -30.80
C PRO A 38 39.46 15.16 -30.43
N ALA A 39 40.41 14.25 -30.21
CA ALA A 39 40.15 12.91 -29.69
C ALA A 39 39.41 13.01 -28.35
N SER A 40 38.36 12.21 -28.19
CA SER A 40 37.62 12.08 -26.93
C SER A 40 38.57 11.76 -25.78
N PRO A 41 38.42 12.38 -24.60
CA PRO A 41 39.22 12.02 -23.44
C PRO A 41 38.88 10.57 -23.04
N ALA A 42 39.93 9.81 -22.69
CA ALA A 42 39.82 8.45 -22.18
C ALA A 42 38.84 8.38 -20.98
N PRO A 43 38.10 7.28 -20.81
CA PRO A 43 37.20 7.11 -19.68
C PRO A 43 38.00 7.24 -18.37
N PRO A 44 37.42 7.85 -17.32
CA PRO A 44 38.11 7.96 -16.04
C PRO A 44 38.43 6.56 -15.52
N GLU A 45 39.67 6.38 -15.10
CA GLU A 45 40.19 5.15 -14.53
C GLU A 45 39.23 4.62 -13.48
N SER A 46 38.82 3.37 -13.66
CA SER A 46 37.95 2.63 -12.77
C SER A 46 38.45 2.76 -11.34
N SER A 47 37.70 3.47 -10.49
CA SER A 47 37.90 3.47 -9.05
C SER A 47 37.84 2.02 -8.59
N THR A 48 38.99 1.40 -8.41
CA THR A 48 39.06 0.01 -7.97
C THR A 48 38.64 0.04 -6.51
N ARG A 49 37.35 -0.21 -6.22
CA ARG A 49 36.90 -0.40 -4.84
C ARG A 49 37.85 -1.42 -4.21
N PRO A 50 38.53 -1.10 -3.10
CA PRO A 50 39.46 -2.03 -2.48
C PRO A 50 38.71 -3.35 -2.23
N ARG A 51 39.21 -4.45 -2.79
CA ARG A 51 38.64 -5.78 -2.58
C ARG A 51 38.79 -6.10 -1.09
N ARG A 52 37.72 -5.93 -0.31
CA ARG A 52 37.66 -6.34 1.10
C ARG A 52 38.06 -7.81 1.19
N ASP A 53 39.04 -8.08 2.05
CA ASP A 53 39.60 -9.41 2.35
C ASP A 53 38.47 -10.43 2.58
N PRO A 54 38.47 -11.60 1.92
CA PRO A 54 37.49 -12.67 2.13
C PRO A 54 37.28 -13.04 3.60
N ALA A 55 38.32 -12.95 4.44
CA ALA A 55 38.23 -13.22 5.88
C ALA A 55 37.38 -12.19 6.65
N LEU A 56 37.11 -11.02 6.07
CA LEU A 56 36.28 -9.97 6.66
C LEU A 56 34.80 -10.10 6.28
N ARG A 57 34.41 -11.09 5.47
CA ARG A 57 33.02 -11.28 5.02
C ARG A 57 32.21 -12.09 6.03
N PRO A 58 30.90 -11.81 6.19
CA PRO A 58 30.02 -12.69 6.94
C PRO A 58 29.94 -14.06 6.28
N LYS A 59 29.70 -15.10 7.09
CA LYS A 59 29.45 -16.46 6.59
C LYS A 59 28.16 -16.45 5.78
N ARG A 60 28.16 -17.10 4.62
CA ARG A 60 26.98 -17.10 3.73
C ARG A 60 25.84 -17.91 4.36
N VAL A 61 24.62 -17.38 4.25
CA VAL A 61 23.37 -18.11 4.54
C VAL A 61 22.81 -18.62 3.22
N ARG A 62 22.48 -19.92 3.13
CA ARG A 62 21.98 -20.53 1.88
C ARG A 62 20.56 -20.08 1.51
N SER A 63 19.73 -19.79 2.51
CA SER A 63 18.31 -19.46 2.36
C SER A 63 17.91 -18.33 3.31
N GLY A 64 18.75 -17.30 3.41
CA GLY A 64 18.46 -16.17 4.29
C GLY A 64 17.42 -15.23 3.69
N VAL A 65 16.67 -14.59 4.58
CA VAL A 65 15.75 -13.49 4.26
C VAL A 65 16.58 -12.35 3.68
N LYS A 66 16.23 -11.93 2.47
CA LYS A 66 16.88 -10.86 1.72
C LYS A 66 15.87 -9.85 1.22
N LEU A 67 16.36 -8.73 0.71
CA LEU A 67 15.51 -7.82 -0.05
C LEU A 67 14.94 -8.54 -1.30
N SER A 68 13.62 -8.58 -1.41
CA SER A 68 12.85 -9.13 -2.53
C SER A 68 12.58 -8.08 -3.61
N GLN A 69 12.61 -6.80 -3.25
CA GLN A 69 12.43 -5.67 -4.14
C GLN A 69 13.69 -4.78 -4.16
N PRO A 70 13.93 -4.03 -5.26
CA PRO A 70 14.95 -2.99 -5.27
C PRO A 70 14.73 -2.00 -4.13
N PHE A 71 15.81 -1.57 -3.49
CA PHE A 71 15.75 -0.69 -2.33
C PHE A 71 14.99 0.62 -2.62
N ASP A 72 15.19 1.20 -3.80
CA ASP A 72 14.52 2.44 -4.23
C ASP A 72 13.00 2.26 -4.33
N GLN A 73 12.52 1.07 -4.71
CA GLN A 73 11.08 0.76 -4.74
C GLN A 73 10.50 0.72 -3.32
N ILE A 74 11.25 0.16 -2.36
CA ILE A 74 10.83 0.13 -0.95
C ILE A 74 10.73 1.56 -0.41
N GLU A 75 11.66 2.44 -0.77
CA GLU A 75 11.63 3.86 -0.36
C GLU A 75 10.42 4.62 -0.92
N THR A 76 9.89 4.23 -2.09
CA THR A 76 8.69 4.86 -2.66
C THR A 76 7.38 4.44 -2.00
N SER A 77 7.36 3.34 -1.24
CA SER A 77 6.18 2.96 -0.45
C SER A 77 5.98 3.98 0.67
N TRP A 78 4.77 4.52 0.82
CA TRP A 78 4.50 5.56 1.83
C TRP A 78 4.85 5.10 3.26
N LEU A 79 4.50 3.86 3.62
CA LEU A 79 4.70 3.32 4.98
C LEU A 79 6.16 2.95 5.20
N ALA A 80 6.75 2.21 4.26
CA ALA A 80 8.15 1.79 4.36
C ALA A 80 9.11 2.98 4.23
N GLY A 81 8.84 3.93 3.34
CA GLY A 81 9.60 5.17 3.16
C GLY A 81 9.62 6.03 4.42
N ARG A 82 8.48 6.17 5.11
CA ARG A 82 8.42 6.86 6.41
C ARG A 82 9.20 6.14 7.51
N TRP A 83 9.09 4.81 7.57
CA TRP A 83 9.92 4.00 8.47
C TRP A 83 11.42 4.17 8.17
N LEU A 84 11.83 4.12 6.90
CA LEU A 84 13.22 4.30 6.47
C LEU A 84 13.73 5.70 6.76
N THR A 85 12.86 6.72 6.68
CA THR A 85 13.20 8.10 7.06
C THR A 85 13.52 8.18 8.55
N ALA A 86 12.68 7.61 9.42
CA ALA A 86 12.94 7.53 10.85
C ALA A 86 14.22 6.75 11.15
N LEU A 87 14.45 5.65 10.43
CA LEU A 87 15.66 4.83 10.56
C LEU A 87 16.92 5.62 10.14
N ARG A 88 16.92 6.26 8.98
CA ARG A 88 18.06 7.07 8.47
C ARG A 88 18.37 8.26 9.38
N ALA A 89 17.36 8.86 10.01
CA ALA A 89 17.57 9.92 11.00
C ALA A 89 18.28 9.41 12.28
N SER A 90 18.22 8.11 12.55
CA SER A 90 18.75 7.47 13.76
C SER A 90 20.11 6.81 13.56
N VAL A 91 20.41 6.37 12.33
CA VAL A 91 21.54 5.47 12.03
C VAL A 91 22.62 6.25 11.28
N PRO A 92 23.89 6.22 11.73
CA PRO A 92 25.00 6.76 10.96
C PRO A 92 25.08 6.12 9.57
N GLU A 93 25.31 6.91 8.52
CA GLU A 93 25.26 6.45 7.12
C GLU A 93 26.17 5.25 6.82
N SER A 94 27.33 5.16 7.47
CA SER A 94 28.24 4.01 7.34
C SER A 94 27.61 2.71 7.86
N ILE A 95 26.94 2.77 9.02
CA ILE A 95 26.24 1.62 9.62
C ILE A 95 25.00 1.27 8.80
N PHE A 96 24.28 2.28 8.29
CA PHE A 96 23.13 2.09 7.42
C PHE A 96 23.52 1.35 6.14
N THR A 97 24.60 1.80 5.49
CA THR A 97 25.16 1.18 4.28
C THR A 97 25.55 -0.27 4.54
N GLU A 98 26.25 -0.56 5.65
CA GLU A 98 26.60 -1.93 6.01
C GLU A 98 25.37 -2.80 6.31
N GLY A 99 24.37 -2.24 6.99
CA GLY A 99 23.10 -2.92 7.24
C GLY A 99 22.35 -3.27 5.96
N ARG A 100 22.33 -2.33 4.99
CA ARG A 100 21.77 -2.54 3.66
C ARG A 100 22.51 -3.65 2.91
N GLU A 101 23.85 -3.65 2.92
CA GLU A 101 24.65 -4.73 2.33
C GLU A 101 24.27 -6.10 2.93
N TYR A 102 24.05 -6.19 4.25
CA TYR A 102 23.62 -7.43 4.90
C TYR A 102 22.21 -7.88 4.47
N ALA A 103 21.29 -6.93 4.32
CA ALA A 103 19.93 -7.18 3.85
C ALA A 103 19.91 -7.66 2.39
N GLU A 104 20.71 -7.05 1.51
CA GLU A 104 20.85 -7.44 0.11
C GLU A 104 21.52 -8.82 -0.04
N LEU A 105 22.54 -9.11 0.79
CA LEU A 105 23.23 -10.40 0.81
C LEU A 105 22.41 -11.56 1.40
N GLY A 106 21.26 -11.28 2.01
CA GLY A 106 20.43 -12.30 2.65
C GLY A 106 21.06 -12.90 3.90
N GLN A 107 21.67 -12.07 4.76
CA GLN A 107 22.35 -12.56 5.97
C GLN A 107 21.40 -12.90 7.12
N MET A 108 20.12 -12.54 7.02
CA MET A 108 19.14 -12.82 8.05
C MET A 108 18.63 -14.25 7.92
N ARG A 109 18.81 -15.10 8.93
CA ARG A 109 18.34 -16.50 8.93
C ARG A 109 16.83 -16.59 9.13
N SER A 110 16.28 -15.75 10.00
CA SER A 110 14.84 -15.66 10.26
C SER A 110 14.48 -14.28 10.78
N ILE A 111 13.20 -13.94 10.65
CA ILE A 111 12.56 -12.76 11.22
C ILE A 111 11.19 -13.16 11.74
N GLU A 112 10.87 -12.68 12.93
CA GLU A 112 9.58 -12.84 13.61
C GLU A 112 9.11 -11.44 14.00
N ILE A 113 7.83 -11.15 13.78
CA ILE A 113 7.21 -9.89 14.15
C ILE A 113 6.05 -10.23 15.08
N ASP A 114 6.27 -9.94 16.35
CA ASP A 114 5.33 -10.17 17.43
C ASP A 114 4.74 -8.83 17.89
N PRO A 115 3.62 -8.85 18.64
CA PRO A 115 3.10 -7.67 19.30
C PRO A 115 4.18 -6.87 20.04
N GLY A 116 4.50 -5.67 19.54
CA GLY A 116 5.49 -4.78 20.15
C GLY A 116 6.95 -4.97 19.75
N ALA A 117 7.31 -6.00 18.95
CA ALA A 117 8.71 -6.23 18.60
C ALA A 117 8.93 -6.98 17.29
N ALA A 118 9.98 -6.60 16.57
CA ALA A 118 10.58 -7.42 15.53
C ALA A 118 11.86 -8.08 16.06
N SER A 119 12.00 -9.38 15.86
CA SER A 119 13.13 -10.19 16.31
C SER A 119 13.74 -10.94 15.12
N ALA A 120 15.05 -11.09 15.10
CA ALA A 120 15.75 -11.78 14.02
C ALA A 120 17.04 -12.46 14.48
N PHE A 121 17.45 -13.46 13.70
CA PHE A 121 18.78 -14.06 13.77
C PHE A 121 19.59 -13.66 12.55
N ILE A 122 20.67 -12.89 12.74
CA ILE A 122 21.47 -12.36 11.63
C ILE A 122 22.87 -12.95 11.65
N GLN A 123 23.25 -13.55 10.53
CA GLN A 123 24.54 -14.19 10.34
C GLN A 123 25.63 -13.13 10.17
N GLY A 124 26.64 -13.19 11.05
CA GLY A 124 27.87 -12.42 10.91
C GLY A 124 29.04 -13.32 10.53
N ARG A 125 30.22 -13.02 11.09
CA ARG A 125 31.44 -13.82 10.88
C ARG A 125 31.51 -15.08 11.77
N LEU A 126 30.88 -15.05 12.94
CA LEU A 126 30.86 -16.16 13.89
C LEU A 126 29.95 -17.30 13.40
N ASP A 127 30.16 -18.52 13.89
CA ASP A 127 29.28 -19.67 13.58
C ASP A 127 27.85 -19.49 14.09
N VAL A 128 27.71 -18.77 15.21
CA VAL A 128 26.42 -18.46 15.83
C VAL A 128 25.90 -17.15 15.26
N ALA A 129 24.66 -17.16 14.77
CA ALA A 129 23.96 -15.96 14.32
C ALA A 129 23.60 -15.06 15.51
N TYR A 130 23.68 -13.75 15.32
CA TYR A 130 23.35 -12.79 16.35
C TYR A 130 21.84 -12.69 16.52
N ARG A 131 21.37 -12.81 17.77
CA ARG A 131 20.01 -12.40 18.16
C ARG A 131 19.94 -10.88 18.15
N THR A 132 18.98 -10.35 17.43
CA THR A 132 18.74 -8.91 17.23
C THR A 132 17.25 -8.63 17.39
N SER A 133 16.88 -7.56 18.07
CA SER A 133 15.49 -7.13 18.23
C SER A 133 15.36 -5.62 18.23
N ILE A 134 14.27 -5.14 17.61
CA ILE A 134 13.78 -3.76 17.67
C ILE A 134 12.36 -3.82 18.24
N ALA A 135 12.16 -3.23 19.42
CA ALA A 135 10.86 -3.12 20.07
C ALA A 135 10.33 -1.68 19.98
N VAL A 136 9.01 -1.58 19.83
CA VAL A 136 8.26 -0.32 19.69
C VAL A 136 7.22 -0.27 20.82
N PRO A 137 6.93 0.91 21.40
CA PRO A 137 5.88 1.04 22.41
C PRO A 137 4.53 0.59 21.86
N VAL A 138 3.91 -0.33 22.59
CA VAL A 138 2.56 -0.83 22.30
C VAL A 138 1.51 0.13 22.83
N PHE A 139 0.38 0.20 22.14
CA PHE A 139 -0.77 0.96 22.60
C PHE A 139 -1.67 0.14 23.52
N PRO A 140 -2.30 0.77 24.52
CA PRO A 140 -3.27 0.09 25.38
C PRO A 140 -4.53 -0.29 24.61
N GLU A 141 -5.25 -1.30 25.13
CA GLU A 141 -6.44 -1.88 24.52
C GLU A 141 -7.56 -0.85 24.30
N GLU A 142 -7.73 0.09 25.23
CA GLU A 142 -8.75 1.15 25.14
C GLU A 142 -8.53 2.06 23.93
N LEU A 143 -7.27 2.30 23.58
CA LEU A 143 -6.89 3.12 22.44
C LEU A 143 -7.11 2.35 21.13
N TRP A 144 -6.84 1.04 21.11
CA TRP A 144 -7.18 0.20 19.97
C TRP A 144 -8.68 0.07 19.74
N SER A 145 -9.49 0.04 20.80
CA SER A 145 -10.95 0.09 20.67
C SER A 145 -11.40 1.37 19.96
N LYS A 146 -10.89 2.54 20.39
CA LYS A 146 -11.20 3.84 19.76
C LYS A 146 -10.70 3.93 18.32
N ALA A 147 -9.52 3.38 18.04
CA ALA A 147 -8.97 3.33 16.69
C ALA A 147 -9.86 2.49 15.76
N ALA A 148 -10.34 1.33 16.24
CA ALA A 148 -11.26 0.48 15.49
C ALA A 148 -12.63 1.16 15.28
N ASP A 149 -13.13 1.92 16.25
CA ASP A 149 -14.35 2.74 16.09
C ASP A 149 -14.16 3.78 14.97
N ALA A 150 -13.07 4.55 15.02
CA ALA A 150 -12.77 5.58 14.01
C ALA A 150 -12.59 4.99 12.60
N MET A 151 -11.93 3.83 12.47
CA MET A 151 -11.76 3.14 11.19
C MET A 151 -13.09 2.60 10.64
N ALA A 152 -13.97 2.10 11.52
CA ALA A 152 -15.25 1.53 11.12
C ALA A 152 -16.29 2.59 10.69
N ASP A 153 -16.24 3.77 11.29
CA ASP A 153 -17.14 4.90 11.02
C ASP A 153 -16.99 5.43 9.58
N GLN A 154 -15.75 5.48 9.08
CA GLN A 154 -15.47 6.01 7.75
C GLN A 154 -15.28 4.89 6.72
N ALA A 155 -16.15 4.88 5.69
CA ALA A 155 -16.20 3.79 4.72
C ALA A 155 -14.90 3.54 3.95
N VAL A 156 -14.16 4.59 3.62
CA VAL A 156 -12.88 4.50 2.91
C VAL A 156 -11.82 3.77 3.75
N PHE A 157 -11.71 4.13 5.02
CA PHE A 157 -10.74 3.51 5.95
C PHE A 157 -11.07 2.05 6.21
N ALA A 158 -12.33 1.77 6.54
CA ALA A 158 -12.79 0.41 6.72
C ALA A 158 -12.57 -0.46 5.46
N ALA A 159 -12.91 0.03 4.27
CA ALA A 159 -12.74 -0.75 3.04
C ALA A 159 -11.27 -1.11 2.80
N LYS A 160 -10.35 -0.14 2.96
CA LYS A 160 -8.92 -0.38 2.82
C LYS A 160 -8.38 -1.36 3.86
N VAL A 161 -8.66 -1.12 5.14
CA VAL A 161 -8.23 -1.99 6.25
C VAL A 161 -8.74 -3.41 6.02
N LEU A 162 -10.02 -3.59 5.71
CA LEU A 162 -10.62 -4.91 5.45
C LEU A 162 -10.08 -5.61 4.20
N SER A 163 -9.50 -4.86 3.26
CA SER A 163 -8.79 -5.42 2.09
C SER A 163 -7.33 -5.78 2.38
N GLY A 164 -6.86 -5.60 3.63
CA GLY A 164 -5.48 -5.88 4.02
C GLY A 164 -4.51 -4.72 3.80
N ASP A 165 -5.01 -3.52 3.48
CA ASP A 165 -4.22 -2.33 3.16
C ASP A 165 -4.41 -1.21 4.20
N LEU A 166 -3.47 -0.25 4.25
CA LEU A 166 -3.58 0.96 5.09
C LEU A 166 -3.54 2.22 4.21
N PRO A 167 -4.56 3.11 4.30
CA PRO A 167 -4.51 4.39 3.62
C PRO A 167 -3.39 5.28 4.17
N GLU A 168 -2.79 6.11 3.31
CA GLU A 168 -1.75 7.06 3.71
C GLU A 168 -2.28 8.08 4.75
N SER A 169 -3.57 8.41 4.66
CA SER A 169 -4.28 9.28 5.60
C SER A 169 -4.66 8.60 6.92
N ILE A 170 -4.24 7.34 7.17
CA ILE A 170 -4.56 6.64 8.43
C ILE A 170 -4.06 7.40 9.65
N ASP A 171 -2.90 8.06 9.53
CA ASP A 171 -2.37 8.85 10.63
C ASP A 171 -3.23 10.08 10.92
N GLU A 172 -3.87 10.69 9.91
CA GLU A 172 -4.78 11.82 10.12
C GLU A 172 -6.03 11.40 10.89
N LEU A 173 -6.54 10.19 10.61
CA LEU A 173 -7.65 9.59 11.35
C LEU A 173 -7.28 9.30 12.81
N LEU A 174 -6.05 8.84 13.04
CA LEU A 174 -5.57 8.35 14.34
C LEU A 174 -4.95 9.45 15.21
N LEU A 175 -4.51 10.56 14.61
CA LEU A 175 -3.86 11.67 15.31
C LEU A 175 -4.71 12.28 16.43
N PRO A 176 -6.04 12.50 16.29
CA PRO A 176 -6.88 13.01 17.37
C PRO A 176 -6.95 12.08 18.59
N LEU A 177 -6.68 10.78 18.40
CA LEU A 177 -6.61 9.79 19.47
C LEU A 177 -5.23 9.75 20.14
N GLY A 178 -4.29 10.57 19.70
CA GLY A 178 -2.89 10.55 20.15
C GLY A 178 -2.09 9.36 19.59
N VAL A 179 -2.58 8.73 18.53
CA VAL A 179 -2.02 7.51 17.97
C VAL A 179 -1.16 7.84 16.76
N ARG A 180 0.06 7.31 16.73
CA ARG A 180 0.96 7.39 15.57
C ARG A 180 1.51 6.00 15.29
N LEU A 181 1.14 5.40 14.15
CA LEU A 181 1.51 4.01 13.88
C LEU A 181 3.02 3.85 13.72
N LEU A 182 3.67 4.81 13.06
CA LEU A 182 5.11 4.82 12.89
C LEU A 182 5.82 5.62 13.99
N PRO A 183 7.02 5.20 14.43
CA PRO A 183 7.82 5.98 15.36
C PRO A 183 8.23 7.30 14.72
N THR A 184 8.20 8.37 15.52
CA THR A 184 8.54 9.72 15.04
C THR A 184 9.92 10.17 15.45
N ILE A 185 10.42 9.62 16.55
CA ILE A 185 11.78 9.86 17.03
C ILE A 185 12.54 8.55 17.29
N PRO A 186 13.86 8.53 17.05
CA PRO A 186 14.73 7.37 17.27
C PRO A 186 14.59 6.75 18.67
N GLN A 187 14.39 7.59 19.68
CA GLN A 187 14.38 7.22 21.10
C GLN A 187 13.14 6.41 21.50
N GLU A 188 12.12 6.32 20.63
CA GLU A 188 10.98 5.42 20.84
C GLU A 188 11.40 3.94 20.73
N LEU A 189 12.51 3.63 20.05
CA LEU A 189 12.91 2.26 19.76
C LEU A 189 13.77 1.69 20.89
N THR A 190 13.34 0.55 21.44
CA THR A 190 14.19 -0.25 22.33
C THR A 190 14.92 -1.30 21.50
N MET A 191 16.24 -1.22 21.45
CA MET A 191 17.05 -2.06 20.58
C MET A 191 17.96 -3.00 21.36
N THR A 192 18.01 -4.27 20.95
CA THR A 192 18.96 -5.23 21.50
C THR A 192 19.68 -5.99 20.40
N CYS A 193 20.98 -6.22 20.58
CA CYS A 193 21.76 -7.05 19.69
C CYS A 193 22.89 -7.71 20.47
N SER A 194 23.06 -9.02 20.27
CA SER A 194 24.09 -9.86 20.90
C SER A 194 25.50 -9.68 20.33
N CYS A 195 25.69 -8.81 19.32
CA CYS A 195 27.02 -8.54 18.75
C CYS A 195 27.91 -7.76 19.73
N ARG A 196 29.21 -8.07 19.71
CA ARG A 196 30.24 -7.39 20.52
C ARG A 196 30.96 -6.26 19.77
N GLU A 197 30.48 -5.92 18.58
CA GLU A 197 31.03 -4.81 17.80
C GLU A 197 30.69 -3.46 18.46
N PRO A 198 31.57 -2.45 18.35
CA PRO A 198 31.25 -1.10 18.78
C PRO A 198 29.94 -0.62 18.14
N LYS A 199 29.04 -0.11 18.96
CA LYS A 199 27.78 0.49 18.52
C LYS A 199 27.96 1.99 18.32
N SER A 200 27.07 2.62 17.55
CA SER A 200 26.97 4.07 17.53
C SER A 200 26.62 4.61 18.94
N PRO A 201 26.79 5.93 19.21
CA PRO A 201 26.35 6.53 20.46
C PRO A 201 24.88 6.24 20.80
N GLU A 202 24.03 6.10 19.78
CA GLU A 202 22.61 5.80 19.86
C GLU A 202 22.31 4.28 19.92
N GLY A 203 23.35 3.44 19.99
CA GLY A 203 23.22 2.00 20.18
C GLY A 203 23.04 1.17 18.90
N TRP A 204 23.19 1.77 17.72
CA TRP A 204 23.04 1.06 16.44
C TRP A 204 24.26 0.23 16.07
N CYS A 205 24.01 -0.91 15.43
CA CYS A 205 25.02 -1.69 14.71
C CYS A 205 24.44 -2.14 13.36
N LYS A 206 25.27 -2.67 12.47
CA LYS A 206 24.82 -3.13 11.14
C LYS A 206 23.73 -4.20 11.18
N HIS A 207 23.68 -5.03 12.23
CA HIS A 207 22.62 -6.04 12.39
C HIS A 207 21.26 -5.39 12.70
N LEU A 208 21.24 -4.38 13.58
CA LEU A 208 20.04 -3.60 13.87
C LEU A 208 19.57 -2.82 12.63
N ALA A 209 20.51 -2.20 11.90
CA ALA A 209 20.20 -1.54 10.63
C ALA A 209 19.64 -2.53 9.58
N CYS A 210 20.23 -3.73 9.47
CA CYS A 210 19.73 -4.80 8.61
C CYS A 210 18.30 -5.23 9.00
N LEU A 211 18.00 -5.39 10.29
CA LEU A 211 16.65 -5.70 10.76
C LEU A 211 15.67 -4.56 10.41
N GLY A 212 16.04 -3.31 10.67
CA GLY A 212 15.22 -2.15 10.33
C GLY A 212 14.92 -2.03 8.83
N ILE A 213 15.90 -2.34 7.96
CA ILE A 213 15.72 -2.30 6.50
C ILE A 213 14.82 -3.45 6.01
N ILE A 214 15.02 -4.68 6.50
CA ILE A 214 14.13 -5.81 6.15
C ILE A 214 12.71 -5.57 6.68
N LEU A 215 12.57 -4.97 7.86
CA LEU A 215 11.28 -4.59 8.41
C LEU A 215 10.57 -3.58 7.51
N ALA A 216 11.30 -2.60 6.95
CA ALA A 216 10.74 -1.67 5.97
C ALA A 216 10.15 -2.39 4.76
N GLN A 217 10.86 -3.37 4.19
CA GLN A 217 10.33 -4.17 3.08
C GLN A 217 9.07 -4.95 3.47
N LYS A 218 9.04 -5.51 4.67
CA LYS A 218 7.85 -6.19 5.18
C LYS A 218 6.68 -5.22 5.31
N LEU A 219 6.90 -4.00 5.80
CA LEU A 219 5.87 -2.96 5.85
C LEU A 219 5.39 -2.54 4.44
N ALA A 220 6.27 -2.54 3.43
CA ALA A 220 5.88 -2.24 2.05
C ALA A 220 4.97 -3.31 1.44
N THR A 221 5.10 -4.57 1.88
CA THR A 221 4.39 -5.73 1.30
C THR A 221 3.19 -6.18 2.14
N GLU A 222 3.26 -5.99 3.45
CA GLU A 222 2.26 -6.39 4.44
C GLU A 222 1.99 -5.20 5.40
N PRO A 223 1.23 -4.18 4.98
CA PRO A 223 1.09 -2.92 5.72
C PRO A 223 0.54 -3.09 7.14
N LEU A 224 -0.35 -4.07 7.36
CA LEU A 224 -0.95 -4.35 8.66
C LEU A 224 0.07 -4.79 9.73
N LEU A 225 1.28 -5.19 9.35
CA LEU A 225 2.35 -5.49 10.32
C LEU A 225 2.72 -4.28 11.20
N VAL A 226 2.46 -3.05 10.75
CA VAL A 226 2.66 -1.86 11.60
C VAL A 226 1.74 -1.87 12.82
N LEU A 227 0.55 -2.45 12.70
CA LEU A 227 -0.40 -2.61 13.79
C LEU A 227 0.13 -3.62 14.80
N THR A 228 0.69 -4.72 14.29
CA THR A 228 1.31 -5.77 15.12
C THR A 228 2.50 -5.22 15.87
N LEU A 229 3.37 -4.42 15.23
CA LEU A 229 4.44 -3.71 15.93
C LEU A 229 3.94 -2.78 17.03
N ARG A 230 2.70 -2.26 16.92
CA ARG A 230 2.04 -1.42 17.94
C ARG A 230 1.19 -2.21 18.94
N GLY A 231 1.27 -3.53 18.92
CA GLY A 231 0.64 -4.43 19.88
C GLY A 231 -0.69 -5.03 19.45
N MET A 232 -1.16 -4.76 18.22
CA MET A 232 -2.44 -5.28 17.71
C MET A 232 -2.21 -6.18 16.49
N PRO A 233 -2.45 -7.50 16.60
CA PRO A 233 -2.44 -8.39 15.44
C PRO A 233 -3.37 -7.86 14.33
N GLY A 234 -2.90 -7.89 13.08
CA GLY A 234 -3.65 -7.34 11.95
C GLY A 234 -5.05 -7.94 11.84
N ASP A 235 -5.14 -9.27 11.87
CA ASP A 235 -6.41 -10.01 11.76
C ASP A 235 -7.39 -9.66 12.89
N GLU A 236 -6.88 -9.43 14.10
CA GLU A 236 -7.70 -9.03 15.24
C GLU A 236 -8.32 -7.65 15.02
N LEU A 237 -7.57 -6.68 14.49
CA LEU A 237 -8.12 -5.38 14.11
C LEU A 237 -9.15 -5.52 12.98
N LEU A 238 -8.91 -6.37 11.99
CA LEU A 238 -9.86 -6.62 10.91
C LEU A 238 -11.19 -7.11 11.46
N ASP A 239 -11.17 -8.09 12.35
CA ASP A 239 -12.38 -8.63 12.97
C ASP A 239 -13.11 -7.60 13.82
N ARG A 240 -12.37 -6.79 14.59
CA ARG A 240 -12.92 -5.65 15.35
C ARG A 240 -13.61 -4.62 14.47
N VAL A 241 -13.05 -4.30 13.30
CA VAL A 241 -13.67 -3.39 12.33
C VAL A 241 -14.90 -4.04 11.69
N ARG A 242 -14.85 -5.33 11.31
CA ARG A 242 -16.01 -6.06 10.78
C ARG A 242 -17.19 -6.05 11.74
N GLN A 243 -16.94 -6.38 13.01
CA GLN A 243 -17.96 -6.41 14.05
C GLN A 243 -18.65 -5.06 14.22
N ARG A 244 -17.86 -3.97 14.31
CA ARG A 244 -18.40 -2.61 14.43
C ARG A 244 -19.27 -2.21 13.25
N ARG A 245 -18.87 -2.58 12.02
CA ARG A 245 -19.69 -2.28 10.83
C ARG A 245 -20.96 -3.11 10.76
N ALA A 246 -20.92 -4.38 11.20
CA ALA A 246 -22.12 -5.19 11.27
C ALA A 246 -23.15 -4.60 12.25
N ILE A 247 -22.68 -4.09 13.41
CA ILE A 247 -23.52 -3.43 14.40
C ILE A 247 -24.04 -2.09 13.86
N ALA A 248 -23.18 -1.24 13.29
CA ALA A 248 -23.58 0.06 12.74
C ALA A 248 -24.60 -0.09 11.59
N GLY A 249 -24.43 -1.09 10.72
CA GLY A 249 -25.37 -1.41 9.65
C GLY A 249 -26.70 -2.02 10.13
N SER A 250 -26.80 -2.43 11.39
CA SER A 250 -28.04 -2.95 11.99
C SER A 250 -28.95 -1.86 12.55
N VAL A 251 -28.42 -0.65 12.83
CA VAL A 251 -29.16 0.47 13.46
C VAL A 251 -29.65 1.51 12.44
N GLY A 252 -29.19 1.43 11.19
CA GLY A 252 -29.71 2.23 10.08
C GLY A 252 -29.44 1.53 8.78
N ALA A 253 -30.46 1.44 7.92
CA ALA A 253 -30.33 0.91 6.56
C ALA A 253 -29.42 1.83 5.73
N VAL A 254 -28.10 1.74 5.95
CA VAL A 254 -27.11 2.24 5.00
C VAL A 254 -27.18 1.28 3.82
N PRO A 255 -27.46 1.74 2.59
CA PRO A 255 -27.53 0.85 1.45
C PRO A 255 -26.22 0.09 1.36
N VAL A 256 -26.30 -1.24 1.48
CA VAL A 256 -25.18 -2.20 1.44
C VAL A 256 -24.41 -2.14 0.11
N HIS A 257 -24.91 -1.35 -0.83
CA HIS A 257 -24.29 -0.96 -2.08
C HIS A 257 -24.66 0.49 -2.41
N ALA A 258 -23.72 1.43 -2.27
CA ALA A 258 -23.71 2.59 -3.14
C ALA A 258 -22.85 2.19 -4.34
N SER A 259 -23.45 2.02 -5.51
CA SER A 259 -22.70 1.76 -6.75
C SER A 259 -21.96 3.02 -7.18
N HIS A 260 -20.99 3.49 -6.39
CA HIS A 260 -20.21 4.66 -6.76
C HIS A 260 -19.13 4.24 -7.77
N LEU A 261 -19.42 4.42 -9.06
CA LEU A 261 -18.45 4.30 -10.14
C LEU A 261 -17.96 5.72 -10.43
N PRO A 262 -16.69 6.06 -10.09
CA PRO A 262 -16.12 7.38 -10.38
C PRO A 262 -16.33 7.76 -11.85
N GLY A 263 -16.86 8.95 -12.11
CA GLY A 263 -17.20 9.45 -13.44
C GLY A 263 -18.59 9.07 -13.98
N VAL A 264 -19.29 8.10 -13.37
CA VAL A 264 -20.67 7.72 -13.74
C VAL A 264 -21.66 8.23 -12.70
N THR A 265 -21.38 8.03 -11.41
CA THR A 265 -22.22 8.55 -10.32
C THR A 265 -21.98 10.01 -9.97
N ASP A 266 -20.91 10.60 -10.52
CA ASP A 266 -20.59 12.03 -10.37
C ASP A 266 -21.35 12.91 -11.37
N LEU A 267 -22.04 12.29 -12.33
CA LEU A 267 -22.88 13.01 -13.29
C LEU A 267 -24.12 13.53 -12.56
N THR A 268 -24.37 14.82 -12.70
CA THR A 268 -25.63 15.42 -12.27
C THR A 268 -26.74 14.88 -13.16
N ALA A 269 -27.44 13.85 -12.69
CA ALA A 269 -28.68 13.40 -13.31
C ALA A 269 -29.81 14.38 -12.97
N GLU A 270 -30.70 14.59 -13.93
CA GLU A 270 -31.93 15.32 -13.67
C GLU A 270 -32.83 14.51 -12.70
N PRO A 271 -33.67 15.19 -11.89
CA PRO A 271 -34.59 14.52 -10.98
C PRO A 271 -35.54 13.56 -11.72
N LEU A 272 -35.95 12.48 -11.05
CA LEU A 272 -36.89 11.50 -11.59
C LEU A 272 -38.23 12.16 -11.97
N GLU A 273 -38.63 13.17 -11.21
CA GLU A 273 -39.85 13.95 -11.42
C GLU A 273 -39.90 14.61 -12.80
N ALA A 274 -38.73 14.97 -13.37
CA ALA A 274 -38.63 15.54 -14.71
C ALA A 274 -38.82 14.49 -15.82
N HIS A 275 -38.78 13.20 -15.50
CA HIS A 275 -38.78 12.08 -16.45
C HIS A 275 -39.99 11.15 -16.31
N LEU A 276 -40.98 11.49 -15.47
CA LEU A 276 -42.14 10.61 -15.20
C LEU A 276 -42.92 10.24 -16.47
N GLU A 277 -43.05 11.15 -17.43
CA GLU A 277 -43.74 10.91 -18.71
C GLU A 277 -43.02 9.92 -19.63
N LEU A 278 -41.69 9.84 -19.48
CA LEU A 278 -40.81 8.98 -20.27
C LEU A 278 -40.39 7.72 -19.50
N PHE A 279 -40.77 7.56 -18.24
CA PHE A 279 -40.30 6.50 -17.34
C PHE A 279 -40.56 5.09 -17.89
N TRP A 280 -41.71 4.89 -18.53
CA TRP A 280 -42.10 3.62 -19.14
C TRP A 280 -41.67 3.48 -20.61
N GLN A 281 -40.95 4.46 -21.16
CA GLN A 281 -40.50 4.47 -22.54
C GLN A 281 -39.07 3.93 -22.64
N ARG A 282 -38.79 3.13 -23.66
CA ARG A 282 -37.44 2.63 -23.94
C ARG A 282 -36.62 3.74 -24.62
N PRO A 283 -35.56 4.29 -23.99
CA PRO A 283 -34.76 5.32 -24.63
C PRO A 283 -33.92 4.72 -25.76
N ALA A 284 -33.64 5.51 -26.80
CA ALA A 284 -32.82 5.10 -27.93
C ALA A 284 -31.38 4.75 -27.52
N SER A 285 -30.85 5.42 -26.49
CA SER A 285 -29.53 5.16 -25.90
C SER A 285 -29.40 3.79 -25.22
N LEU A 286 -30.50 3.06 -25.01
CA LEU A 286 -30.45 1.70 -24.45
C LEU A 286 -29.73 0.73 -25.40
N HIS A 287 -29.64 1.06 -26.69
CA HIS A 287 -28.85 0.31 -27.67
C HIS A 287 -27.34 0.56 -27.57
N GLU A 288 -26.91 1.61 -26.86
CA GLU A 288 -25.49 1.94 -26.65
C GLU A 288 -24.90 1.20 -25.43
N LEU A 289 -25.75 0.59 -24.60
CA LEU A 289 -25.33 -0.21 -23.46
C LEU A 289 -24.75 -1.56 -23.93
N ASP A 290 -23.43 -1.69 -23.80
CA ASP A 290 -22.76 -2.97 -23.96
C ASP A 290 -22.96 -3.84 -22.71
N LEU A 291 -23.82 -4.85 -22.82
CA LEU A 291 -24.15 -5.81 -21.75
C LEU A 291 -23.72 -7.22 -22.18
N PRO A 292 -22.40 -7.53 -22.12
CA PRO A 292 -21.92 -8.84 -22.52
C PRO A 292 -22.49 -9.93 -21.61
N VAL A 293 -23.21 -10.88 -22.19
CA VAL A 293 -23.73 -12.07 -21.49
C VAL A 293 -22.57 -13.06 -21.31
N ALA A 294 -21.80 -12.87 -20.24
CA ALA A 294 -20.64 -13.70 -19.90
C ALA A 294 -20.75 -14.24 -18.47
N PRO A 295 -20.14 -15.41 -18.17
CA PRO A 295 -20.14 -15.94 -16.82
C PRO A 295 -19.41 -14.98 -15.88
N PRO A 296 -19.95 -14.73 -14.67
CA PRO A 296 -19.29 -13.87 -13.69
C PRO A 296 -17.96 -14.51 -13.25
N ARG A 297 -16.92 -13.69 -13.06
CA ARG A 297 -15.58 -14.17 -12.62
C ARG A 297 -15.62 -14.87 -11.26
N ILE A 298 -16.59 -14.54 -10.42
CA ILE A 298 -16.82 -15.14 -9.11
C ILE A 298 -18.24 -15.70 -9.13
N SER A 299 -18.41 -16.97 -8.78
CA SER A 299 -19.74 -17.58 -8.73
C SER A 299 -20.52 -17.08 -7.51
N HIS A 300 -21.78 -16.73 -7.72
CA HIS A 300 -22.74 -16.37 -6.67
C HIS A 300 -22.29 -15.27 -5.69
N PRO A 301 -21.75 -14.13 -6.16
CA PRO A 301 -21.14 -13.13 -5.28
C PRO A 301 -22.16 -12.54 -4.27
N LEU A 302 -23.41 -12.35 -4.69
CA LEU A 302 -24.47 -11.85 -3.82
C LEU A 302 -24.88 -12.88 -2.76
N LEU A 303 -25.04 -14.15 -3.15
CA LEU A 303 -25.41 -15.22 -2.23
C LEU A 303 -24.30 -15.51 -1.21
N ARG A 304 -23.03 -15.49 -1.62
CA ARG A 304 -21.88 -15.66 -0.71
C ARG A 304 -21.81 -14.54 0.33
N ARG A 305 -22.20 -13.32 -0.03
CA ARG A 305 -22.20 -12.15 0.86
C ARG A 305 -23.40 -12.12 1.81
N LEU A 306 -24.54 -12.70 1.40
CA LEU A 306 -25.71 -12.89 2.26
C LEU A 306 -25.45 -13.91 3.38
N GLY A 307 -24.52 -14.85 3.17
CA GLY A 307 -24.19 -15.87 4.16
C GLY A 307 -25.28 -16.94 4.28
N PRO A 308 -25.26 -17.77 5.34
CA PRO A 308 -26.26 -18.82 5.52
C PRO A 308 -27.66 -18.22 5.74
N SER A 309 -28.68 -18.94 5.26
CA SER A 309 -30.07 -18.51 5.43
C SER A 309 -30.47 -18.50 6.90
N PRO A 310 -31.21 -17.48 7.38
CA PRO A 310 -31.63 -17.37 8.78
C PRO A 310 -32.77 -18.33 9.18
N PHE A 311 -33.31 -19.12 8.25
CA PHE A 311 -34.44 -20.02 8.49
C PHE A 311 -33.96 -21.38 8.99
N THR A 312 -33.87 -21.54 10.31
CA THR A 312 -33.39 -22.76 10.99
C THR A 312 -34.31 -23.97 10.85
N GLU A 313 -35.62 -23.77 10.63
CA GLU A 313 -36.61 -24.86 10.47
C GLU A 313 -36.91 -25.20 9.00
N SER A 314 -36.15 -24.63 8.06
CA SER A 314 -36.36 -24.89 6.63
C SER A 314 -35.91 -26.30 6.24
N LYS A 315 -36.68 -26.95 5.35
CA LYS A 315 -36.35 -28.30 4.84
C LYS A 315 -35.05 -28.37 4.04
N PHE A 316 -34.55 -27.23 3.56
CA PHE A 316 -33.32 -27.12 2.79
C PHE A 316 -32.74 -25.70 2.89
N PRO A 317 -31.41 -25.53 2.72
CA PRO A 317 -30.77 -24.22 2.77
C PRO A 317 -31.15 -23.37 1.54
N LEU A 318 -31.90 -22.28 1.75
CA LEU A 318 -32.39 -21.38 0.69
C LEU A 318 -31.28 -20.86 -0.23
N VAL A 319 -30.12 -20.54 0.35
CA VAL A 319 -28.94 -20.04 -0.39
C VAL A 319 -28.42 -21.09 -1.37
N GLY A 320 -28.47 -22.37 -0.99
CA GLY A 320 -28.11 -23.48 -1.87
C GLY A 320 -29.08 -23.64 -3.02
N LEU A 321 -30.40 -23.58 -2.75
CA LEU A 321 -31.42 -23.63 -3.80
C LEU A 321 -31.25 -22.48 -4.80
N LEU A 322 -31.09 -21.25 -4.31
CA LEU A 322 -30.92 -20.09 -5.17
C LEU A 322 -29.65 -20.20 -6.00
N ALA A 323 -28.53 -20.69 -5.44
CA ALA A 323 -27.32 -20.92 -6.21
C ALA A 323 -27.58 -21.84 -7.40
N THR A 324 -28.26 -22.97 -7.19
CA THR A 324 -28.66 -23.88 -8.27
C THR A 324 -29.54 -23.20 -9.31
N CYS A 325 -30.54 -22.41 -8.88
CA CYS A 325 -31.38 -21.65 -9.82
C CYS A 325 -30.57 -20.65 -10.66
N TYR A 326 -29.65 -19.91 -10.04
CA TYR A 326 -28.80 -18.96 -10.75
C TYR A 326 -27.88 -19.66 -11.75
N GLU A 327 -27.31 -20.82 -11.42
CA GLU A 327 -26.49 -21.60 -12.35
C GLU A 327 -27.28 -22.04 -13.58
N VAL A 328 -28.44 -22.66 -13.37
CA VAL A 328 -29.31 -23.17 -14.45
C VAL A 328 -29.73 -22.03 -15.38
N ILE A 329 -30.20 -20.92 -14.81
CA ILE A 329 -30.63 -19.75 -15.60
C ILE A 329 -29.44 -19.13 -16.34
N SER A 330 -28.29 -18.99 -15.69
CA SER A 330 -27.10 -18.39 -16.31
C SER A 330 -26.59 -19.24 -17.47
N GLN A 331 -26.54 -20.57 -17.30
CA GLN A 331 -26.14 -21.49 -18.37
C GLN A 331 -27.09 -21.40 -19.56
N ALA A 332 -28.41 -21.46 -19.32
CA ALA A 332 -29.41 -21.35 -20.39
C ALA A 332 -29.31 -20.01 -21.13
N THR A 333 -29.07 -18.91 -20.40
CA THR A 333 -28.95 -17.56 -21.00
C THR A 333 -27.68 -17.42 -21.83
N ILE A 334 -26.55 -17.97 -21.37
CA ILE A 334 -25.29 -17.97 -22.11
C ILE A 334 -25.41 -18.80 -23.39
N LEU A 335 -26.01 -19.99 -23.33
CA LEU A 335 -26.25 -20.86 -24.49
C LEU A 335 -27.16 -20.18 -25.52
N ALA A 336 -28.25 -19.55 -25.07
CA ALA A 336 -29.14 -18.80 -25.94
C ALA A 336 -28.43 -17.60 -26.59
N ALA A 337 -27.54 -16.91 -25.86
CA ALA A 337 -26.77 -15.79 -26.38
C ALA A 337 -25.66 -16.22 -27.35
N SER A 338 -25.11 -17.44 -27.22
CA SER A 338 -24.11 -18.01 -28.13
C SER A 338 -24.70 -18.68 -29.38
N GLY A 339 -26.03 -18.76 -29.50
CA GLY A 339 -26.72 -19.37 -30.64
C GLY A 339 -26.82 -20.89 -30.61
N GLU A 340 -26.47 -21.53 -29.48
CA GLU A 340 -26.64 -22.97 -29.26
C GLU A 340 -27.96 -23.20 -28.52
N MET A 341 -29.02 -23.56 -29.25
CA MET A 341 -30.31 -23.88 -28.64
C MET A 341 -30.21 -25.14 -27.78
N LEU A 342 -30.45 -25.01 -26.47
CA LEU A 342 -30.72 -26.15 -25.59
C LEU A 342 -32.14 -26.65 -25.91
N GLU A 343 -32.28 -27.88 -26.39
CA GLU A 343 -33.61 -28.51 -26.48
C GLU A 343 -34.22 -28.54 -25.07
N PRO A 344 -35.49 -28.11 -24.90
CA PRO A 344 -36.16 -28.20 -23.61
C PRO A 344 -36.23 -29.67 -23.18
N ALA A 345 -35.86 -29.93 -21.93
CA ALA A 345 -35.95 -31.26 -21.34
C ALA A 345 -37.36 -31.86 -21.59
N PRO A 346 -37.47 -33.15 -21.95
CA PRO A 346 -38.75 -33.77 -22.24
C PRO A 346 -39.67 -33.61 -21.03
N ARG A 347 -40.85 -33.02 -21.25
CA ARG A 347 -41.93 -33.02 -20.26
C ARG A 347 -42.21 -34.48 -19.90
N ALA A 348 -42.18 -34.78 -18.60
CA ALA A 348 -42.70 -36.05 -18.11
C ALA A 348 -44.13 -36.22 -18.62
N PRO A 349 -44.54 -37.44 -19.03
CA PRO A 349 -45.90 -37.68 -19.47
C PRO A 349 -46.86 -37.32 -18.32
N ASP A 350 -47.90 -36.57 -18.66
CA ASP A 350 -49.02 -36.28 -17.76
C ASP A 350 -49.67 -37.63 -17.41
N ASP A 351 -49.57 -38.05 -16.14
CA ASP A 351 -50.36 -39.15 -15.58
C ASP A 351 -51.81 -38.66 -15.44
N ASP A 352 -52.51 -38.54 -16.56
CA ASP A 352 -53.97 -38.39 -16.64
C ASP A 352 -54.53 -39.71 -17.21
N ASP A 353 -54.61 -40.75 -16.37
CA ASP A 353 -55.44 -41.94 -16.61
C ASP A 353 -55.76 -42.66 -15.29
N GLU A 354 -56.45 -41.98 -14.37
CA GLU A 354 -57.30 -42.63 -13.36
C GLU A 354 -58.63 -41.88 -13.25
N ASP A 355 -59.51 -42.09 -14.22
CA ASP A 355 -60.97 -42.18 -14.00
C ASP A 355 -61.69 -42.43 -15.34
N ASN A 356 -61.74 -43.70 -15.81
CA ASN A 356 -62.99 -44.25 -16.35
C ASN A 356 -62.99 -45.78 -16.55
N ASN A 357 -63.95 -46.41 -15.85
CA ASN A 357 -64.82 -47.48 -16.34
C ASN A 357 -64.42 -48.96 -16.09
N ALA A 358 -64.85 -49.50 -14.93
CA ALA A 358 -65.71 -50.69 -14.84
C ALA A 358 -66.16 -50.96 -13.39
#